data_AF-A0A2R8BM34-F1
#
_entry.id   AF-A0A2R8BM34-F1
#
_cell.length_a   1.000
_cell.length_b   1.000
_cell.length_c   1.000
_cell.angle_alpha   90.00
_cell.angle_beta   90.00
_cell.angle_gamma   90.00
#
_symmetry.space_group_name_H-M   'P 1'
#
loop_
_entity.id
_entity.type
_entity.pdbx_description
1 polymer ?
#
loop_
_entity_poly.entity_id
_entity_poly.type
_entity_poly.pdbx_seq_one_letter_code
_entity_poly.pdbx_strand_id
1 'polypeptide(L)' 'MSKMTQEQLAARWQISPRTLEQWRWLGKGPRFLKIGARVLYDEAEIETFEAGQVCRNTSGPIPKERL' A
#
# COMPACT_ATOMS: atom_id res chain seq x y z
N MET A 1 13.96 10.09 2.91
CA MET A 1 12.76 9.24 2.89
C MET A 1 11.89 9.71 1.74
N SER A 2 11.77 8.90 0.69
CA SER A 2 10.94 9.22 -0.48
C SER A 2 9.47 9.08 -0.09
N LYS A 3 8.65 10.08 -0.44
CA LYS A 3 7.19 10.06 -0.21
C LYS A 3 6.49 10.03 -1.56
N MET A 4 5.45 9.21 -1.67
CA MET A 4 4.59 9.13 -2.84
C MET A 4 3.19 9.66 -2.53
N THR A 5 2.59 10.40 -3.46
CA THR A 5 1.16 10.72 -3.42
C THR A 5 0.33 9.47 -3.74
N GLN A 6 -0.97 9.54 -3.46
CA GLN A 6 -1.92 8.51 -3.89
C GLN A 6 -1.83 8.24 -5.40
N GLU A 7 -1.76 9.29 -6.23
CA GLU A 7 -1.71 9.17 -7.69
C GLU A 7 -0.44 8.46 -8.15
N GLN A 8 0.70 8.76 -7.52
CA GLN A 8 1.96 8.09 -7.81
C GLN A 8 1.92 6.61 -7.43
N LEU A 9 1.37 6.28 -6.26
CA LEU A 9 1.24 4.88 -5.83
C LEU A 9 0.25 4.11 -6.70
N ALA A 10 -0.88 4.72 -7.05
CA ALA A 10 -1.87 4.17 -7.95
C ALA A 10 -1.27 3.85 -9.32
N ALA A 11 -0.46 4.77 -9.87
CA ALA A 11 0.27 4.55 -11.11
C ALA A 11 1.28 3.41 -11.00
N ARG A 12 2.07 3.34 -9.91
CA ARG A 12 3.02 2.25 -9.64
C ARG A 12 2.34 0.88 -9.64
N TRP A 13 1.17 0.77 -8.99
CA TRP A 13 0.42 -0.48 -8.88
C TRP A 13 -0.56 -0.74 -10.02
N GLN A 14 -0.69 0.19 -10.97
CA GLN A 14 -1.64 0.13 -12.06
C GLN A 14 -3.09 -0.08 -11.57
N ILE A 15 -3.46 0.56 -10.46
CA ILE A 15 -4.81 0.54 -9.90
C ILE A 15 -5.44 1.93 -9.93
N SER A 16 -6.76 1.99 -9.80
CA SER A 16 -7.42 3.27 -9.61
C SER A 16 -7.01 3.89 -8.27
N PRO A 17 -6.71 5.21 -8.21
CA PRO A 17 -6.58 5.95 -6.95
C PRO A 17 -7.77 5.73 -6.00
N ARG A 18 -8.96 5.46 -6.55
CA ARG A 18 -10.18 5.15 -5.80
C ARG A 18 -10.05 3.86 -4.98
N THR A 19 -9.29 2.88 -5.46
CA THR A 19 -9.00 1.65 -4.72
C THR A 19 -8.22 1.96 -3.44
N LEU A 20 -7.23 2.86 -3.52
CA LEU A 20 -6.47 3.30 -2.35
C LEU A 20 -7.35 4.09 -1.36
N GLU A 21 -8.29 4.91 -1.86
CA GLU A 21 -9.28 5.58 -1.02
C GLU A 21 -10.16 4.59 -0.25
N GLN A 22 -10.69 3.59 -0.95
CA GLN A 22 -11.50 2.55 -0.34
C GLN A 22 -10.69 1.76 0.69
N TRP A 23 -9.43 1.42 0.39
CA TRP A 23 -8.55 0.70 1.32
C TRP A 23 -8.34 1.48 2.61
N ARG A 24 -8.09 2.79 2.54
CA ARG A 24 -7.97 3.62 3.74
C ARG A 24 -9.25 3.60 4.59
N TRP A 25 -10.41 3.61 3.95
CA TRP A 25 -11.69 3.53 4.65
C TRP A 25 -11.92 2.15 5.31
N LEU A 26 -11.45 1.09 4.67
CA LEU A 26 -11.54 -0.30 5.15
C LEU A 26 -10.40 -0.69 6.12
N GLY A 27 -9.47 0.22 6.43
CA GLY A 27 -8.28 -0.10 7.24
C GLY A 27 -7.31 -1.08 6.57
N LYS A 28 -7.27 -1.11 5.23
CA LYS A 28 -6.38 -1.95 4.42
C LYS A 28 -5.25 -1.12 3.78
N GLY A 29 -4.24 -1.82 3.26
CA GLY A 29 -3.15 -1.21 2.49
C GLY A 29 -1.93 -0.81 3.32
N PRO A 30 -0.94 -0.17 2.68
CA PRO A 30 0.25 0.34 3.36
C PRO A 30 -0.12 1.49 4.30
N ARG A 31 0.71 1.69 5.33
CA ARG A 31 0.58 2.85 6.22
C ARG A 31 0.78 4.14 5.44
N PHE A 32 0.05 5.17 5.84
CA PHE A 32 0.08 6.48 5.20
C PHE A 32 0.14 7.60 6.23
N LEU A 33 0.64 8.75 5.79
CA LEU A 33 0.65 10.00 6.53
C LEU A 33 -0.51 10.87 6.03
N LYS A 34 -1.31 11.40 6.96
CA LYS A 34 -2.38 12.35 6.65
C LYS A 34 -1.98 13.75 7.14
N ILE A 35 -1.87 14.69 6.20
CA ILE A 35 -1.54 16.09 6.49
C ILE A 35 -2.66 16.96 5.90
N GLY A 36 -3.60 17.37 6.77
CA GLY A 36 -4.82 18.05 6.32
C GLY A 36 -5.61 17.18 5.34
N ALA A 37 -5.81 17.69 4.12
CA ALA A 37 -6.50 16.98 3.04
C ALA A 37 -5.57 16.06 2.22
N ARG A 38 -4.25 16.11 2.43
CA ARG A 38 -3.27 15.32 1.66
C ARG A 38 -2.97 13.98 2.33
N VAL A 39 -2.81 12.96 1.50
CA VAL A 39 -2.37 11.62 1.91
C VAL A 39 -1.06 11.32 1.18
N LEU A 40 -0.05 10.92 1.95
CA LEU A 40 1.27 10.52 1.44
C LEU A 40 1.62 9.13 1.95
N TYR A 41 2.29 8.36 1.11
CA TYR A 41 2.80 7.04 1.42
C TYR A 41 4.31 7.10 1.50
N ASP A 42 4.89 6.45 2.52
CA ASP A 42 6.34 6.26 2.57
C ASP A 42 6.73 5.06 1.72
N GLU A 43 7.83 5.18 0.97
CA GLU A 43 8.29 4.11 0.10
C GLU A 43 8.62 2.82 0.87
N ALA A 44 9.22 2.91 2.07
CA ALA A 44 9.53 1.73 2.87
C ALA A 44 8.26 1.02 3.38
N GLU A 45 7.19 1.78 3.62
CA GLU A 45 5.88 1.23 3.99
C GLU A 45 5.18 0.55 2.82
N ILE A 46 5.33 1.12 1.62
CA ILE A 46 4.86 0.51 0.36
C ILE A 46 5.58 -0.83 0.14
N GLU A 47 6.91 -0.84 0.21
CA GLU A 47 7.72 -2.06 0.03
C GLU A 47 7.40 -3.13 1.08
N THR A 48 7.23 -2.71 2.34
CA THR A 48 6.83 -3.63 3.42
C THR A 48 5.48 -4.29 3.15
N PHE A 49 4.52 -3.51 2.63
CA PHE A 49 3.21 -4.01 2.23
C PHE A 49 3.32 -4.94 1.02
N GLU A 50 4.03 -4.55 -0.04
CA GLU A 50 4.28 -5.35 -1.24
C GLU A 50 4.89 -6.72 -0.88
N ALA A 51 5.91 -6.74 -0.02
CA ALA A 51 6.52 -7.97 0.47
C ALA A 51 5.55 -8.89 1.23
N GLY A 52 4.48 -8.32 1.81
CA GLY A 52 3.40 -9.08 2.46
C GLY A 52 2.26 -9.48 1.52
N GLN A 53 2.27 -9.05 0.26
CA GLN A 53 1.27 -9.40 -0.75
C GLN A 53 1.78 -10.45 -1.75
N VAL A 54 3.00 -10.98 -1.56
CA VAL A 54 3.53 -12.04 -2.42
C VAL A 54 2.75 -13.33 -2.17
N CYS A 55 2.12 -13.87 -3.21
CA CYS A 55 1.31 -15.08 -3.15
C CYS A 55 1.96 -16.20 -3.97
N ARG A 56 1.89 -17.45 -3.49
CA ARG A 56 2.29 -18.64 -4.28
C ARG A 56 1.17 -19.11 -5.23
N ASN A 57 -0.08 -18.84 -4.86
CA ASN A 57 -1.28 -19.14 -5.62
C ASN A 57 -2.38 -18.11 -5.28
N THR A 58 -3.58 -18.25 -5.86
CA THR A 58 -4.68 -17.28 -5.67
C THR A 58 -5.41 -17.39 -4.34
N SER A 59 -5.04 -18.32 -3.46
CA SER A 59 -5.69 -18.49 -2.15
C SER A 59 -5.23 -17.46 -1.10
N GLY A 60 -4.14 -16.74 -1.35
CA GLY A 60 -3.68 -15.64 -0.49
C GLY A 60 -2.16 -15.50 -0.40
N PRO A 61 -1.69 -14.47 0.35
CA PRO A 61 -0.27 -14.18 0.51
C PRO A 61 0.47 -15.23 1.35
N ILE A 62 1.76 -15.38 1.07
CA ILE A 62 2.68 -16.24 1.79
C ILE A 62 2.92 -15.62 3.18
N PRO A 63 2.76 -16.37 4.28
CA PRO A 63 3.09 -15.88 5.61
C PRO A 63 4.56 -15.43 5.68
N LYS A 64 4.81 -14.23 6.23
CA LYS A 64 6.19 -13.84 6.56
C LYS A 64 6.68 -14.72 7.70
N GLU A 65 7.74 -15.47 7.46
CA GLU A 65 8.45 -16.22 8.51
C GLU A 65 8.89 -15.22 9.59
N ARG A 66 8.46 -15.44 10.84
CA ARG A 66 8.92 -14.64 11.98
C ARG A 66 10.29 -15.17 12.38
N LEU A 67 11.34 -14.41 12.08
CA LEU A 67 12.66 -14.59 12.68
C LEU A 67 12.63 -14.13 14.14
#